data_AF-A0A9E5AQ28-F1
#
_entry.id   AF-A0A9E5AQ28-F1
#
_cell.length_a   1.000
_cell.length_b   1.000
_cell.length_c   1.000
_cell.angle_alpha   90.00
_cell.angle_beta   90.00
_cell.angle_gamma   90.00
#
_symmetry.space_group_name_H-M   'P 1'
#
loop_
_entity.id
_entity.type
_entity.pdbx_description
1 polymer ?
#
loop_
_entity_poly.entity_id
_entity_poly.type
_entity_poly.pdbx_seq_one_letter_code
_entity_poly.pdbx_strand_id
1 'polypeptide(L)'
;MQERLQRPEVTPQDYILVFQRADLLDHALRVDLLTRQVTVGPTIEPRRPWIRFEIEPLAFEMWMGQLESFEVVLETSRFVAYRQPEQHDPKVWEVLRLYF
;
A
#
# COMPACT_ATOMS: atom_id res chain seq x y z
N MET A 1 5.57 -37.90 -9.69
CA MET A 1 6.31 -37.09 -8.71
C MET A 1 6.08 -35.63 -9.13
N GLN A 2 5.10 -34.95 -8.54
CA GLN A 2 4.81 -33.54 -8.84
C GLN A 2 5.61 -32.68 -7.87
N GLU A 3 6.63 -31.99 -8.36
CA GLU A 3 7.31 -30.92 -7.63
C GLU A 3 6.26 -29.83 -7.34
N ARG A 4 5.77 -29.80 -6.11
CA ARG A 4 5.09 -28.62 -5.57
C ARG A 4 6.14 -27.53 -5.48
N LEU A 5 6.15 -26.62 -6.46
CA LEU A 5 6.80 -25.32 -6.35
C LEU A 5 6.48 -24.75 -4.98
N GLN A 6 7.48 -24.73 -4.09
CA GLN A 6 7.39 -24.05 -2.80
C GLN A 6 7.09 -22.59 -3.13
N ARG A 7 5.88 -22.14 -2.81
CA ARG A 7 5.53 -20.73 -2.94
C ARG A 7 6.44 -19.96 -1.97
N PRO A 8 7.10 -18.88 -2.41
CA PRO A 8 7.90 -18.09 -1.49
C PRO A 8 7.01 -17.60 -0.36
N GLU A 9 7.41 -17.87 0.89
CA GLU A 9 6.80 -17.25 2.06
C GLU A 9 7.07 -15.75 1.97
N VAL A 10 6.03 -14.97 1.64
CA VAL A 10 6.12 -13.51 1.69
C VAL A 10 5.99 -13.11 3.15
N THR A 11 7.07 -12.57 3.72
CA THR A 11 7.03 -11.98 5.05
C THR A 11 6.24 -10.65 4.96
N PRO A 12 5.25 -10.38 5.83
CA PRO A 12 4.44 -9.16 5.77
C PRO A 12 5.25 -7.84 5.79
N GLN A 13 6.48 -7.92 6.31
CA GLN A 13 7.43 -6.82 6.35
C GLN A 13 8.08 -6.50 4.99
N ASP A 14 7.93 -7.33 3.96
CA ASP A 14 8.54 -7.10 2.64
C ASP A 14 7.63 -6.32 1.65
N TYR A 15 6.48 -5.84 2.11
CA TYR A 15 5.55 -5.07 1.29
C TYR A 15 5.97 -3.60 1.16
N ILE A 16 5.67 -3.03 -0.01
CA ILE A 16 5.67 -1.59 -0.21
C ILE A 16 4.21 -1.09 -0.22
N LEU A 17 3.91 -0.14 0.65
CA LEU A 17 2.64 0.59 0.59
C LEU A 17 2.80 1.78 -0.34
N VAL A 18 1.85 1.97 -1.24
CA VAL A 18 1.85 3.03 -2.25
C VAL A 18 0.57 3.82 -2.07
N PHE A 19 0.69 5.10 -1.74
CA PHE A 19 -0.44 6.02 -1.60
C PHE A 19 -0.42 6.99 -2.77
N GLN A 20 -1.40 6.85 -3.64
CA GLN A 20 -1.52 7.55 -4.91
C GLN A 20 -2.78 8.42 -4.88
N ARG A 21 -2.67 9.66 -5.36
CA ARG A 21 -3.83 10.51 -5.62
C ARG A 21 -4.52 10.05 -6.91
N ALA A 22 -5.85 9.85 -6.91
CA ALA A 22 -6.55 9.19 -8.01
C ALA A 22 -6.44 9.89 -9.37
N ASP A 23 -6.22 11.21 -9.38
CA ASP A 23 -6.01 12.03 -10.58
C ASP A 23 -4.53 12.22 -10.96
N LEU A 24 -3.59 11.64 -10.20
CA LEU A 24 -2.15 11.68 -10.45
C LEU A 24 -1.61 10.26 -10.67
N LEU A 25 -1.30 9.91 -11.92
CA LEU A 25 -0.96 8.54 -12.29
C LEU A 25 0.52 8.19 -12.18
N ASP A 26 1.40 9.19 -12.20
CA ASP A 26 2.83 8.96 -12.41
C ASP A 26 3.63 8.85 -11.10
N HIS A 27 3.14 9.44 -10.01
CA HIS A 27 3.87 9.51 -8.74
C HIS A 27 2.97 9.20 -7.55
N ALA A 28 3.56 8.60 -6.52
CA ALA A 28 2.93 8.26 -5.26
C ALA A 28 3.90 8.40 -4.09
N LEU A 29 3.32 8.54 -2.90
CA LEU A 29 4.04 8.35 -1.65
C LEU A 29 4.23 6.85 -1.42
N ARG A 30 5.44 6.43 -1.11
CA ARG A 30 5.80 5.03 -0.94
C ARG A 30 6.37 4.81 0.45
N VAL A 31 5.89 3.78 1.13
CA VAL A 31 6.40 3.34 2.42
C VAL A 31 6.90 1.91 2.27
N ASP A 32 8.21 1.73 2.37
CA ASP A 32 8.82 0.40 2.40
C ASP A 32 8.75 -0.13 3.82
N LEU A 33 7.97 -1.18 4.06
CA LEU A 33 7.78 -1.73 5.40
C LEU A 33 9.02 -2.46 5.93
N LEU A 34 9.94 -2.86 5.04
CA LEU A 34 11.16 -3.56 5.42
C LEU A 34 12.18 -2.57 5.98
N THR A 35 12.38 -1.46 5.27
CA THR A 35 13.37 -0.44 5.60
C THR A 35 12.79 0.71 6.43
N ARG A 36 11.46 0.79 6.54
CA ARG A 36 10.69 1.89 7.15
C ARG A 36 10.96 3.25 6.51
N GLN A 37 11.39 3.25 5.26
CA GLN A 37 11.68 4.47 4.51
C GLN A 37 10.42 4.98 3.81
N VAL A 38 10.29 6.30 3.79
CA VAL A 38 9.25 7.01 3.04
C VAL A 38 9.90 7.70 1.86
N THR A 39 9.40 7.47 0.65
CA THR A 39 9.93 8.05 -0.59
C THR A 39 8.80 8.51 -1.49
N VAL A 40 9.10 9.42 -2.44
CA VAL A 40 8.20 9.75 -3.54
C VAL A 40 8.75 9.10 -4.80
N GLY A 41 7.92 8.40 -5.56
CA GLY A 41 8.36 7.69 -6.74
C GLY A 41 7.20 7.14 -7.57
N PRO A 42 7.48 6.25 -8.54
CA PRO A 42 6.45 5.70 -9.42
C PRO A 42 5.41 4.87 -8.67
N THR A 43 4.20 4.81 -9.22
CA THR A 43 3.02 4.14 -8.63
C THR A 43 3.08 2.62 -8.66
N ILE A 44 3.99 2.03 -9.43
CA ILE A 44 4.12 0.58 -9.59
C ILE A 44 5.55 0.15 -9.24
N GLU A 45 5.69 -0.87 -8.39
CA GLU A 45 6.95 -1.54 -8.10
C GLU A 45 6.94 -2.95 -8.73
N PRO A 46 7.67 -3.20 -9.82
CA PRO A 46 7.62 -4.51 -10.49
C PRO A 46 8.37 -5.61 -9.75
N ARG A 47 9.23 -5.29 -8.77
CA ARG A 47 10.16 -6.26 -8.16
C ARG A 47 9.73 -6.80 -6.81
N ARG A 48 8.81 -6.15 -6.11
CA ARG A 48 8.41 -6.50 -4.73
C ARG A 48 6.90 -6.49 -4.58
N PRO A 49 6.35 -7.25 -3.62
CA PRO A 49 4.95 -7.16 -3.27
C PRO A 49 4.57 -5.74 -2.87
N TRP A 50 3.39 -5.29 -3.27
CA TRP A 50 2.91 -3.95 -2.94
C TRP A 50 1.40 -3.92 -2.73
N ILE A 51 0.97 -2.93 -1.95
CA ILE A 51 -0.43 -2.53 -1.82
C ILE A 51 -0.52 -1.07 -2.22
N ARG A 52 -1.40 -0.76 -3.16
CA ARG A 52 -1.60 0.58 -3.68
C ARG A 52 -2.98 1.09 -3.30
N PHE A 53 -3.00 2.17 -2.54
CA PHE A 53 -4.19 2.94 -2.20
C PHE A 53 -4.31 4.08 -3.20
N GLU A 54 -5.30 4.00 -4.08
CA GLU A 54 -5.71 5.10 -4.94
C GLU A 54 -6.76 5.92 -4.18
N ILE A 55 -6.35 7.07 -3.67
CA ILE A 55 -7.10 7.90 -2.73
C ILE A 55 -7.76 9.05 -3.49
N GLU A 56 -9.01 9.36 -3.17
CA GLU A 56 -9.71 10.52 -3.73
C GLU A 56 -8.88 11.81 -3.55
N PRO A 57 -8.82 12.71 -4.55
CA PRO A 57 -7.92 13.86 -4.50
C PRO A 57 -8.08 14.73 -3.26
N LEU A 58 -9.33 15.02 -2.86
CA LEU A 58 -9.59 15.82 -1.66
C LEU A 58 -9.13 15.12 -0.38
N ALA A 59 -9.40 13.82 -0.24
CA ALA A 59 -8.97 13.06 0.93
C ALA A 59 -7.44 12.99 1.04
N PHE A 60 -6.76 12.83 -0.09
CA PHE A 60 -5.30 12.84 -0.15
C PHE A 60 -4.72 14.20 0.30
N GLU A 61 -5.26 15.31 -0.20
CA GLU A 61 -4.81 16.66 0.18
C GLU A 61 -5.06 16.95 1.67
N MET A 62 -6.23 16.56 2.20
CA MET A 62 -6.53 16.72 3.62
C MET A 62 -5.59 15.90 4.51
N TRP A 63 -5.29 14.67 4.11
CA TRP A 63 -4.34 13.81 4.82
C TRP A 63 -2.91 14.36 4.78
N MET A 64 -2.41 14.71 3.59
CA MET A 64 -1.06 15.26 3.43
C MET A 64 -0.91 16.63 4.08
N GLY A 65 -1.99 17.42 4.12
CA GLY A 65 -2.08 18.69 4.85
C GLY A 65 -2.25 18.53 6.36
N GLN A 66 -2.28 17.30 6.88
CA GLN A 66 -2.50 16.98 8.31
C GLN A 66 -3.82 17.53 8.88
N LEU A 67 -4.80 17.79 8.02
CA LEU A 67 -6.15 18.21 8.41
C LEU A 67 -7.00 17.00 8.84
N GLU A 68 -6.70 15.83 8.30
CA GLU A 68 -7.28 14.54 8.68
C GLU A 68 -6.19 13.47 8.85
N SER A 69 -6.41 12.50 9.73
CA SER A 69 -5.53 11.33 9.85
C SER A 69 -5.78 10.33 8.72
N PHE A 70 -4.83 9.43 8.49
CA PHE A 70 -5.05 8.35 7.52
C PHE A 70 -6.17 7.39 7.95
N GLU A 71 -6.39 7.18 9.25
CA GLU A 71 -7.54 6.41 9.76
C GLU A 71 -8.88 6.95 9.24
N VAL A 72 -9.06 8.28 9.19
CA VAL A 72 -10.29 8.87 8.64
C VAL A 72 -10.48 8.53 7.16
N VAL A 73 -9.39 8.52 6.39
CA VAL A 73 -9.43 8.08 4.98
C VAL A 73 -9.84 6.60 4.89
N LEU A 74 -9.34 5.76 5.79
CA LEU A 74 -9.72 4.34 5.87
C LEU A 74 -11.20 4.15 6.23
N GLU A 75 -11.69 4.85 7.24
CA GLU A 75 -13.07 4.75 7.74
C GLU A 75 -14.09 5.27 6.72
N THR A 76 -13.75 6.33 5.99
CA THR A 76 -14.64 6.95 5.01
C THR A 76 -14.66 6.24 3.67
N SER A 77 -13.86 5.19 3.48
CA SER A 77 -13.76 4.42 2.22
C SER A 77 -13.48 5.29 0.98
N ARG A 78 -12.77 6.41 1.16
CA ARG A 78 -12.41 7.37 0.08
C ARG A 78 -11.18 6.93 -0.72
N PHE A 79 -11.04 5.63 -0.91
CA PHE A 79 -9.92 5.04 -1.63
C PHE A 79 -10.30 3.70 -2.25
N VAL A 80 -9.55 3.30 -3.27
CA VAL A 80 -9.56 1.96 -3.85
C VAL A 80 -8.21 1.32 -3.59
N ALA A 81 -8.20 0.10 -3.04
CA ALA A 81 -6.97 -0.65 -2.80
C ALA A 81 -6.73 -1.71 -3.89
N TYR A 82 -5.55 -1.66 -4.48
CA TYR A 82 -4.99 -2.67 -5.37
C TYR A 82 -3.85 -3.38 -4.67
N ARG A 83 -3.54 -4.62 -5.08
CA ARG A 83 -2.41 -5.37 -4.51
C ARG A 83 -1.73 -6.24 -5.54
N GLN A 84 -0.44 -6.45 -5.36
CA GLN A 84 0.34 -7.44 -6.09
C GLN A 84 1.24 -8.20 -5.10
N PRO A 85 1.20 -9.54 -5.06
CA PRO A 85 0.30 -10.41 -5.82
C PRO A 85 -1.18 -10.25 -5.42
N GLU A 86 -2.11 -10.62 -6.30
CA GLU A 86 -3.56 -10.54 -6.04
C GLU A 86 -4.06 -11.47 -4.92
N GLN A 87 -3.21 -12.37 -4.45
CA GLN A 87 -3.56 -13.32 -3.39
C GLN A 87 -3.79 -12.57 -2.07
N HIS A 88 -4.93 -12.82 -1.43
CA HIS A 88 -5.23 -12.25 -0.11
C HIS A 88 -4.30 -12.83 0.95
N ASP A 89 -3.47 -11.99 1.54
CA ASP A 89 -2.69 -12.32 2.74
C ASP A 89 -3.25 -11.57 3.96
N PRO A 90 -3.95 -12.25 4.87
CA PRO A 90 -4.57 -11.61 6.04
C PRO A 90 -3.53 -10.94 6.96
N LYS A 91 -2.27 -11.39 6.96
CA LYS A 91 -1.22 -10.81 7.82
C LYS A 91 -0.84 -9.39 7.39
N VAL A 92 -1.00 -9.05 6.12
CA VAL A 92 -0.66 -7.70 5.62
C VAL A 92 -1.68 -6.67 6.08
N TRP A 93 -2.95 -7.07 6.21
CA TRP A 93 -3.99 -6.23 6.80
C TRP A 93 -3.79 -6.01 8.30
N GLU A 94 -3.30 -7.02 9.02
CA GLU A 94 -2.89 -6.82 10.41
C GLU A 94 -1.75 -5.81 10.53
N VAL A 95 -0.76 -5.85 9.61
CA VAL A 95 0.31 -4.84 9.55
C VAL A 95 -0.27 -3.45 9.29
N LEU A 96 -1.14 -3.28 8.28
CA LEU A 96 -1.77 -2.00 8.02
C LEU A 96 -2.49 -1.43 9.26
N ARG A 97 -3.20 -2.29 10.00
CA ARG A 97 -3.91 -1.92 11.24
C ARG A 97 -2.99 -1.64 12.44
N LEU A 98 -1.74 -2.11 12.41
CA LEU A 98 -0.78 -1.89 13.50
C LEU A 98 0.05 -0.62 13.30
N TYR A 99 0.20 -0.17 12.04
CA TYR A 99 1.04 0.96 11.67
C TYR A 99 0.26 2.24 11.34
N PHE A 100 -1.04 2.11 11.07
CA PHE A 100 -1.97 3.21 10.80
C PHE A 100 -3.24 3.01 11.62
#